data_AF-A0A1J9PH14-F1
#
_entry.id   AF-A0A1J9PH14-F1
#
_cell.length_a   1.000
_cell.length_b   1.000
_cell.length_c   1.000
_cell.angle_alpha   90.00
_cell.angle_beta   90.00
_cell.angle_gamma   90.00
#
_symmetry.space_group_name_H-M   'P 1'
#
loop_
_entity.id
_entity.type
_entity.pdbx_description
1 polymer ?
#
loop_
_entity_poly.entity_id
_entity_poly.type
_entity_poly.pdbx_seq_one_letter_code
_entity_poly.pdbx_strand_id
1 'polypeptide(L)'
;MVDSNVNKPKALQLPSPKDWKLWYAFMLQQAIYAEVVDFVDIKKPDRAMDVQKPQMPELPELTQEGKFEWDAKLKIWKIKLVEFEKMKKRMEKIGGLIWNTVSLEDMQCPTGFYVDVKDVLKALEARFSPSISS
;
A
#
# COMPACT_ATOMS: atom_id res chain seq x y z
N MET A 1 -40.41 11.33 -0.69
CA MET A 1 -39.02 11.21 -1.18
C MET A 1 -38.19 10.72 -0.02
N VAL A 2 -37.55 9.54 -0.15
CA VAL A 2 -36.77 8.94 0.92
C VAL A 2 -35.37 9.54 0.89
N ASP A 3 -35.05 10.34 1.89
CA ASP A 3 -33.70 10.86 2.12
C ASP A 3 -32.78 9.69 2.50
N SER A 4 -32.13 9.12 1.51
CA SER A 4 -31.02 8.18 1.71
C SER A 4 -29.76 8.95 2.09
N ASN A 5 -29.76 9.57 3.27
CA ASN A 5 -28.53 10.02 3.90
C ASN A 5 -27.85 8.82 4.60
N VAL A 6 -27.45 7.84 3.78
CA VAL A 6 -26.66 6.70 4.25
C VAL A 6 -25.25 7.21 4.48
N ASN A 7 -24.91 7.40 5.76
CA ASN A 7 -23.57 7.47 6.37
C ASN A 7 -22.41 7.27 5.37
N LYS A 8 -22.07 8.32 4.61
CA LYS A 8 -20.72 8.42 4.07
C LYS A 8 -19.84 8.90 5.21
N PRO A 9 -18.74 8.20 5.55
CA PRO A 9 -17.79 8.73 6.52
C PRO A 9 -17.38 10.11 6.05
N LYS A 10 -17.62 11.12 6.89
CA LYS A 10 -17.30 12.51 6.61
C LYS A 10 -15.78 12.56 6.38
N ALA A 11 -15.35 12.91 5.17
CA ALA A 11 -13.94 13.01 4.85
C ALA A 11 -13.26 13.92 5.89
N LEU A 12 -12.15 13.46 6.45
CA LEU A 12 -11.43 14.23 7.44
C LEU A 12 -10.73 15.36 6.70
N GLN A 13 -11.08 16.60 7.02
CA GLN A 13 -10.24 17.73 6.63
C GLN A 13 -9.02 17.70 7.53
N LEU A 14 -7.82 17.83 6.96
CA LEU A 14 -6.54 17.84 7.69
C LEU A 14 -5.99 19.28 7.76
N PRO A 15 -6.72 20.26 8.32
CA PRO A 15 -6.38 21.68 8.15
C PRO A 15 -5.10 22.09 8.91
N SER A 16 -4.57 21.25 9.79
CA SER A 16 -3.39 21.57 10.59
C SER A 16 -2.31 20.47 10.57
N PRO A 17 -1.03 20.83 10.79
CA PRO A 17 0.06 19.85 10.98
C PRO A 17 -0.17 18.86 12.11
N LYS A 18 -0.95 19.25 13.14
CA LYS A 18 -1.31 18.37 14.25
C LYS A 18 -2.30 17.29 13.80
N ASP A 19 -3.29 17.67 13.01
CA ASP A 19 -4.28 16.74 12.45
C ASP A 19 -3.63 15.77 11.47
N TRP A 20 -2.71 16.26 10.63
CA TRP A 20 -1.83 15.41 9.80
C TRP A 20 -1.09 14.37 10.63
N LYS A 21 -0.37 14.78 11.67
CA LYS A 21 0.41 13.85 12.52
C LYS A 21 -0.46 12.79 13.16
N LEU A 22 -1.64 13.15 13.65
CA LEU A 22 -2.57 12.19 14.27
C LEU A 22 -3.13 11.21 13.24
N TRP A 23 -3.54 11.70 12.08
CA TRP A 23 -4.02 10.86 10.99
C TRP A 23 -2.94 9.93 10.45
N TYR A 24 -1.72 10.43 10.26
CA TYR A 24 -0.59 9.62 9.80
C TYR A 24 -0.23 8.54 10.83
N ALA A 25 -0.25 8.85 12.13
CA ALA A 25 -0.08 7.85 13.19
C ALA A 25 -1.16 6.77 13.15
N PHE A 26 -2.42 7.14 12.89
CA PHE A 26 -3.49 6.17 12.66
C PHE A 26 -3.21 5.29 11.43
N MET A 27 -2.76 5.86 10.32
CA MET A 27 -2.41 5.11 9.11
C MET A 27 -1.25 4.13 9.36
N LEU A 28 -0.22 4.53 10.10
CA LEU A 28 0.86 3.65 10.51
C LEU A 28 0.34 2.48 11.36
N GLN A 29 -0.57 2.74 12.30
CA GLN A 29 -1.17 1.68 13.11
C GLN A 29 -1.96 0.69 12.26
N GLN A 30 -2.75 1.16 11.29
CA GLN A 30 -3.44 0.28 10.33
C GLN A 30 -2.45 -0.56 9.52
N ALA A 31 -1.35 0.04 9.09
CA ALA A 31 -0.30 -0.65 8.33
C ALA A 31 0.45 -1.70 9.17
N ILE A 32 0.66 -1.45 10.47
CA ILE A 32 1.22 -2.43 11.42
C ILE A 32 0.29 -3.64 11.54
N TYR A 33 -1.01 -3.43 11.77
CA TYR A 33 -1.98 -4.53 11.84
C TYR A 33 -2.07 -5.32 10.52
N ALA A 34 -1.86 -4.66 9.39
CA ALA A 34 -1.80 -5.30 8.08
C ALA A 34 -0.41 -5.87 7.74
N GLU A 35 0.60 -5.73 8.62
CA GLU A 35 2.00 -6.17 8.41
C GLU A 35 2.62 -5.60 7.11
N VAL A 36 2.29 -4.35 6.78
CA VAL A 36 2.81 -3.62 5.59
C VAL A 36 3.36 -2.24 5.95
N VAL A 37 3.68 -2.02 7.22
CA VAL A 37 4.19 -0.72 7.72
C VAL A 37 5.42 -0.25 6.97
N ASP A 38 6.26 -1.16 6.50
CA ASP A 38 7.48 -0.83 5.75
C ASP A 38 7.17 -0.10 4.45
N PHE A 39 6.03 -0.38 3.82
CA PHE A 39 5.55 0.27 2.61
C PHE A 39 4.72 1.53 2.86
N VAL A 40 4.42 1.87 4.11
CA VAL A 40 3.59 3.04 4.47
C VAL A 40 4.43 4.09 5.18
N ASP A 41 5.43 3.68 5.97
CA ASP A 41 6.31 4.60 6.66
C ASP A 41 7.18 5.38 5.66
N ILE A 42 6.91 6.68 5.53
CA ILE A 42 7.62 7.60 4.64
C ILE A 42 9.13 7.69 4.94
N LYS A 43 9.56 7.30 6.15
CA LYS A 43 10.97 7.27 6.56
C LYS A 43 11.69 6.00 6.09
N LYS A 44 10.95 4.93 5.80
CA LYS A 44 11.52 3.68 5.29
C LYS A 44 11.70 3.76 3.78
N PRO A 45 12.73 3.11 3.22
CA PRO A 45 13.00 3.17 1.78
C PRO A 45 12.05 2.29 0.95
N ASP A 46 11.47 1.23 1.54
CA ASP A 46 10.76 0.18 0.81
C ASP A 46 9.51 0.68 0.08
N ARG A 47 9.36 0.40 -1.21
CA ARG A 47 8.14 0.73 -1.97
C ARG A 47 7.39 -0.55 -2.31
N ALA A 48 6.07 -0.52 -2.20
CA ALA A 48 5.26 -1.69 -2.53
C ALA A 48 5.34 -2.01 -4.03
N MET A 49 5.51 -0.99 -4.88
CA MET A 49 5.72 -1.16 -6.31
C MET A 49 7.02 -1.88 -6.69
N ASP A 50 8.06 -1.79 -5.84
CA ASP A 50 9.35 -2.43 -6.10
C ASP A 50 9.31 -3.94 -5.82
N VAL A 51 8.29 -4.41 -5.10
CA VAL A 51 8.09 -5.83 -4.83
C VAL A 51 7.68 -6.53 -6.13
N GLN A 52 8.59 -7.35 -6.65
CA GLN A 52 8.35 -8.10 -7.88
C GLN A 52 7.47 -9.33 -7.63
N LYS A 53 6.61 -9.63 -8.61
CA LYS A 53 5.87 -10.89 -8.64
C LYS A 53 6.88 -12.06 -8.75
N PRO A 54 6.74 -13.13 -7.95
CA PRO A 54 7.64 -14.27 -8.06
C PRO A 54 7.53 -14.92 -9.44
N GLN A 55 8.69 -15.22 -10.04
CA GLN A 55 8.79 -15.82 -11.35
C GLN A 55 8.45 -17.31 -11.29
N MET A 56 7.60 -17.76 -12.21
CA MET A 56 7.26 -19.16 -12.34
C MET A 56 8.53 -19.94 -12.76
N PRO A 57 8.82 -21.11 -12.16
CA PRO A 57 9.96 -21.90 -12.56
C PRO A 57 9.83 -22.35 -14.01
N GLU A 58 10.96 -22.35 -14.72
CA GLU A 58 11.08 -22.86 -16.08
C GLU A 58 10.73 -24.35 -16.14
N LEU A 59 10.35 -24.84 -17.32
CA LEU A 59 9.99 -26.26 -17.49
C LEU A 59 11.17 -27.18 -17.15
N PRO A 60 10.92 -28.36 -16.57
CA PRO A 60 11.98 -29.29 -16.22
C PRO A 60 12.67 -29.85 -17.47
N GLU A 61 13.92 -30.27 -17.31
CA GLU A 61 14.55 -31.22 -18.22
C GLU A 61 13.76 -32.55 -18.21
N LEU A 62 13.83 -33.31 -19.32
CA LEU A 62 13.13 -34.59 -19.47
C LEU A 62 13.81 -35.74 -18.69
N THR A 63 14.16 -35.50 -17.42
CA THR A 63 14.79 -36.43 -16.48
C THR A 63 13.95 -36.55 -15.20
N GLN A 64 14.12 -37.64 -14.44
CA GLN A 64 13.38 -37.81 -13.18
C GLN A 64 13.85 -36.79 -12.13
N GLU A 65 15.15 -36.51 -12.10
CA GLU A 65 15.77 -35.50 -11.26
C GLU A 65 15.28 -34.10 -11.61
N GLY A 66 15.22 -33.76 -12.91
CA GLY A 66 14.69 -32.49 -13.39
C GLY A 66 13.23 -32.28 -12.99
N LYS A 67 12.41 -33.34 -13.07
CA LYS A 67 11.02 -33.30 -12.59
C LYS A 67 10.93 -33.06 -11.08
N PHE A 68 11.75 -33.74 -10.28
CA PHE A 68 11.74 -33.58 -8.82
C PHE A 68 12.17 -32.17 -8.39
N GLU A 69 13.22 -31.62 -9.00
CA GLU A 69 13.69 -30.26 -8.75
C GLU A 69 12.62 -29.23 -9.13
N TRP A 70 11.96 -29.42 -10.29
CA TRP A 70 10.88 -28.55 -10.72
C TRP A 70 9.68 -28.58 -9.78
N ASP A 71 9.25 -29.77 -9.33
CA ASP A 71 8.16 -29.91 -8.38
C ASP A 71 8.46 -29.18 -7.06
N ALA A 72 9.72 -29.22 -6.60
CA ALA A 72 10.16 -28.46 -5.42
C ALA A 72 10.13 -26.95 -5.66
N LYS A 73 10.69 -26.47 -6.79
CA LYS A 73 10.65 -25.05 -7.17
C LYS A 73 9.22 -24.54 -7.34
N LEU A 74 8.33 -25.35 -7.91
CA LEU A 74 6.92 -25.01 -8.10
C LEU A 74 6.19 -24.83 -6.76
N LYS A 75 6.46 -25.69 -5.77
CA LYS A 75 5.89 -25.54 -4.42
C LYS A 75 6.35 -24.24 -3.77
N ILE A 76 7.65 -23.92 -3.85
CA ILE A 76 8.20 -22.66 -3.33
C ILE A 76 7.57 -21.46 -4.04
N TRP A 77 7.45 -21.51 -5.37
CA TRP A 77 6.83 -20.44 -6.15
C TRP A 77 5.37 -20.21 -5.75
N LYS A 78 4.57 -21.27 -5.54
CA LYS A 78 3.18 -21.15 -5.08
C LYS A 78 3.08 -20.45 -3.73
N ILE A 79 3.96 -20.78 -2.78
CA ILE A 79 3.99 -20.12 -1.46
C ILE A 79 4.30 -18.63 -1.61
N LYS A 80 5.38 -18.29 -2.35
CA LYS A 80 5.77 -16.90 -2.61
C LYS A 80 4.67 -16.13 -3.32
N LEU A 81 3.95 -16.75 -4.26
CA LEU A 81 2.86 -16.11 -4.99
C LEU A 81 1.71 -15.74 -4.05
N VAL A 82 1.32 -16.65 -3.17
CA VAL A 82 0.26 -16.39 -2.17
C VAL A 82 0.66 -15.25 -1.23
N GLU A 83 1.92 -15.20 -0.79
CA GLU A 83 2.44 -14.11 0.05
C GLU A 83 2.40 -12.77 -0.68
N PHE A 84 2.85 -12.74 -1.94
CA PHE A 84 2.80 -11.56 -2.80
C PHE A 84 1.38 -11.04 -2.99
N GLU A 85 0.42 -11.92 -3.28
CA GLU A 85 -0.99 -11.54 -3.46
C GLU A 85 -1.62 -11.03 -2.16
N LYS A 86 -1.29 -11.66 -1.02
CA LYS A 86 -1.72 -11.17 0.31
C LYS A 86 -1.18 -9.77 0.59
N MET A 87 0.11 -9.52 0.32
CA MET A 87 0.72 -8.21 0.46
C MET A 87 0.00 -7.18 -0.42
N LYS A 88 -0.22 -7.48 -1.71
CA LYS A 88 -0.94 -6.56 -2.62
C LYS A 88 -2.33 -6.20 -2.10
N LYS A 89 -3.11 -7.20 -1.66
CA LYS A 89 -4.44 -6.98 -1.09
C LYS A 89 -4.42 -6.13 0.17
N ARG A 90 -3.40 -6.29 1.03
CA ARG A 90 -3.19 -5.46 2.22
C ARG A 90 -2.87 -4.01 1.83
N MET A 91 -2.01 -3.81 0.83
CA MET A 91 -1.69 -2.48 0.30
C MET A 91 -2.88 -1.79 -0.36
N GLU A 92 -3.69 -2.51 -1.14
CA GLU A 92 -4.93 -1.98 -1.72
C GLU A 92 -5.90 -1.48 -0.64
N LYS A 93 -6.02 -2.21 0.47
CA LYS A 93 -6.83 -1.77 1.62
C LYS A 93 -6.29 -0.49 2.25
N ILE A 94 -4.98 -0.39 2.45
CA ILE A 94 -4.36 0.84 2.97
C ILE A 94 -4.60 2.01 2.01
N GLY A 95 -4.37 1.82 0.71
CA GLY A 95 -4.66 2.82 -0.31
C GLY A 95 -6.11 3.28 -0.26
N GLY A 96 -7.06 2.33 -0.20
CA GLY A 96 -8.48 2.63 -0.06
C GLY A 96 -8.82 3.41 1.22
N LEU A 97 -8.18 3.11 2.35
CA LEU A 97 -8.34 3.87 3.59
C LEU A 97 -7.86 5.32 3.43
N ILE A 98 -6.75 5.55 2.74
CA ILE A 98 -6.25 6.91 2.48
C ILE A 98 -7.28 7.68 1.63
N TRP A 99 -7.71 7.10 0.50
CA TRP A 99 -8.71 7.71 -0.39
C TRP A 99 -10.06 7.98 0.29
N ASN A 100 -10.45 7.14 1.25
CA ASN A 100 -11.73 7.30 1.97
C ASN A 100 -11.67 8.29 3.14
N THR A 101 -10.48 8.58 3.67
CA THR A 101 -10.32 9.43 4.86
C THR A 101 -9.83 10.84 4.54
N VAL A 102 -9.20 11.05 3.38
CA VAL A 102 -8.77 12.36 2.88
C VAL A 102 -9.79 12.88 1.85
N SER A 103 -10.15 14.17 1.90
CA SER A 103 -11.08 14.75 0.94
C SER A 103 -10.46 14.81 -0.47
N LEU A 104 -11.27 14.72 -1.53
CA LEU A 104 -10.77 14.80 -2.92
C LEU A 104 -10.08 16.14 -3.21
N GLU A 105 -10.50 17.22 -2.55
CA GLU A 105 -9.89 18.55 -2.64
C GLU A 105 -8.53 18.62 -1.94
N ASP A 106 -8.37 17.83 -0.88
CA ASP A 106 -7.13 17.67 -0.11
C ASP A 106 -6.13 16.74 -0.80
N MET A 107 -6.64 15.84 -1.62
CA MET A 107 -5.88 14.80 -2.30
C MET A 107 -5.29 15.24 -3.64
N GLN A 108 -4.93 16.52 -3.82
CA GLN A 108 -4.15 17.02 -4.96
C GLN A 108 -2.75 16.38 -5.01
N CYS A 109 -2.73 15.06 -5.15
CA CYS A 109 -1.60 14.17 -5.07
C CYS A 109 -1.29 13.68 -6.47
N PRO A 110 -0.07 13.13 -6.69
CA PRO A 110 0.24 12.45 -7.92
C PRO A 110 -0.83 11.39 -8.22
N THR A 111 -1.31 11.35 -9.46
CA THR A 111 -2.21 10.29 -9.95
C THR A 111 -1.54 9.58 -11.12
N GLY A 112 -1.69 8.26 -11.19
CA GLY A 112 -1.12 7.46 -12.26
C GLY A 112 -0.78 6.03 -11.84
N PHE A 113 -0.53 5.17 -12.83
CA PHE A 113 -0.20 3.75 -12.64
C PHE A 113 1.09 3.50 -11.86
N TYR A 114 1.96 4.51 -11.75
CA TYR A 114 3.28 4.41 -11.11
C TYR A 114 3.37 5.18 -9.78
N VAL A 115 2.23 5.59 -9.21
CA VAL A 115 2.20 6.31 -7.93
C VAL A 115 2.10 5.30 -6.78
N ASP A 116 3.14 5.23 -5.95
CA ASP A 116 3.15 4.42 -4.74
C ASP A 116 2.40 5.13 -3.62
N VAL A 117 1.86 4.37 -2.65
CA VAL A 117 1.21 4.92 -1.46
C VAL A 117 2.13 5.91 -0.74
N LYS A 118 3.44 5.66 -0.69
CA LYS A 118 4.41 6.59 -0.10
C LYS A 118 4.48 7.92 -0.83
N ASP A 119 4.33 7.94 -2.15
CA ASP A 119 4.37 9.18 -2.93
C ASP A 119 3.17 10.06 -2.59
N VAL A 120 2.00 9.43 -2.44
CA VAL A 120 0.77 10.08 -1.95
C VAL A 120 0.99 10.63 -0.54
N LEU A 121 1.52 9.82 0.38
CA LEU A 121 1.74 10.25 1.77
C LEU A 121 2.75 11.40 1.88
N LYS A 122 3.83 11.39 1.10
CA LYS A 122 4.80 12.49 1.04
C LYS A 122 4.19 13.78 0.48
N ALA A 123 3.33 13.67 -0.54
CA ALA A 123 2.62 14.82 -1.07
C ALA A 123 1.66 15.43 -0.04
N LEU A 124 0.92 14.58 0.70
CA LEU A 124 0.06 15.00 1.79
C LEU A 124 0.87 15.63 2.94
N GLU A 125 2.01 15.06 3.32
CA GLU A 125 2.90 15.63 4.34
C GLU A 125 3.37 17.03 3.96
N ALA A 126 3.86 17.20 2.73
CA ALA A 126 4.34 18.49 2.25
C ALA A 126 3.24 19.57 2.28
N ARG A 127 1.99 19.18 2.05
CA ARG A 127 0.83 20.09 2.06
C ARG A 127 0.36 20.44 3.47
N PHE A 128 0.21 19.44 4.35
CA PHE A 128 -0.44 19.63 5.65
C PHE A 128 0.52 19.82 6.81
N SER A 129 1.79 19.48 6.63
CA SER A 129 2.86 19.74 7.57
C SER A 129 4.08 20.29 6.83
N PRO A 130 3.95 21.45 6.14
CA PRO A 130 5.09 22.07 5.47
C PRO A 130 6.17 22.29 6.52
N SER A 131 7.32 21.66 6.32
CA SER A 131 8.50 22.01 7.08
C SER A 131 8.79 23.45 6.66
N ILE A 132 8.54 24.41 7.56
CA ILE A 132 9.00 25.78 7.37
C ILE A 132 10.51 25.70 7.47
N SER A 133 11.17 25.38 6.37
CA SER A 133 12.61 25.51 6.25
C SER A 133 12.86 27.00 6.08
N SER A 134 13.07 27.70 7.20
CA SER A 134 13.86 28.93 7.23
C SER A 134 15.33 28.58 7.32
#